data_AF-A0A7W5DXJ2-F1
#
_entry.id   AF-A0A7W5DXJ2-F1
#
_cell.length_a   1.000
_cell.length_b   1.000
_cell.length_c   1.000
_cell.angle_alpha   90.00
_cell.angle_beta   90.00
_cell.angle_gamma   90.00
#
_symmetry.space_group_name_H-M   'P 1'
#
loop_
_entity.id
_entity.type
_entity.pdbx_description
1 polymer ?
#
loop_
_entity_poly.entity_id
_entity_poly.type
_entity_poly.pdbx_seq_one_letter_code
_entity_poly.pdbx_strand_id
1 'polypeptide(L)' 'MLYIDPDECVDCAACVSECPVEAIFYEDDVPEKWKRYLGINAQKSRECLPAALD' A
#
# COMPACT_ATOMS: atom_id res chain seq x y z
N MET A 1 -8.64 1.03 7.90
CA MET A 1 -7.41 0.40 7.39
C MET A 1 -7.08 1.09 6.09
N LEU A 2 -5.81 1.43 5.86
CA LEU A 2 -5.32 2.05 4.62
C LEU A 2 -4.63 0.97 3.78
N TYR A 3 -4.85 0.98 2.47
CA TYR A 3 -4.20 0.11 1.50
C TYR A 3 -3.61 0.99 0.40
N ILE A 4 -2.35 0.74 0.04
CA ILE A 4 -1.66 1.47 -1.04
C ILE A 4 -1.94 0.74 -2.34
N ASP A 5 -2.49 1.45 -3.32
CA ASP A 5 -2.68 0.91 -4.67
C ASP A 5 -1.34 0.94 -5.43
N PRO A 6 -0.79 -0.22 -5.85
CA PRO A 6 0.46 -0.25 -6.59
C PRO A 6 0.35 0.37 -7.99
N ASP A 7 -0.85 0.44 -8.58
CA ASP A 7 -1.04 0.99 -9.93
C ASP A 7 -1.10 2.53 -9.91
N GLU A 8 -1.47 3.14 -8.77
CA GLU A 8 -1.50 4.60 -8.58
C GLU A 8 -0.29 5.15 -7.80
N CYS A 9 0.43 4.30 -7.06
CA CYS A 9 1.63 4.70 -6.34
C CYS A 9 2.72 5.15 -7.32
N VAL A 10 3.29 6.33 -7.07
CA VAL A 10 4.36 6.92 -7.90
C VAL A 10 5.71 6.98 -7.18
N ASP A 11 5.88 6.15 -6.16
CA ASP A 11 7.12 5.97 -5.39
C ASP A 11 7.68 7.26 -4.74
N CYS A 12 6.81 8.21 -4.39
CA CYS A 12 7.22 9.52 -3.85
C CYS A 12 7.71 9.51 -2.39
N ALA A 13 7.60 8.37 -1.70
CA ALA A 13 7.98 8.17 -0.28
C ALA A 13 7.24 9.03 0.76
N ALA A 14 6.30 9.90 0.37
CA ALA A 14 5.68 10.85 1.30
C ALA A 14 4.97 10.18 2.49
N CYS A 15 4.39 9.00 2.29
CA CYS A 15 3.70 8.27 3.35
C CYS A 15 4.65 7.55 4.33
N VAL A 16 5.90 7.27 3.92
CA VAL A 16 6.85 6.48 4.72
C VAL A 16 7.22 7.22 6.01
N SER A 17 7.56 8.52 5.91
CA SER A 17 7.92 9.34 7.08
C SER A 17 6.72 9.67 7.98
N GLU A 18 5.52 9.69 7.41
CA GLU A 18 4.30 10.07 8.13
C GLU A 18 3.70 8.92 8.93
N CYS A 19 4.11 7.67 8.68
CA CYS A 19 3.55 6.51 9.38
C CYS A 19 4.13 6.40 10.80
N PRO A 20 3.35 6.66 11.87
CA PRO A 20 3.87 6.71 13.24
C PRO A 20 4.27 5.33 13.78
N VAL A 21 3.95 4.26 13.05
CA VAL A 21 4.22 2.87 13.42
C VAL A 21 5.10 2.16 12.39
N GLU A 22 5.69 2.91 11.45
CA GLU A 22 6.67 2.39 10.49
C GLU A 22 6.18 1.16 9.71
N ALA A 23 4.90 1.18 9.29
CA ALA A 23 4.27 0.05 8.62
C ALA A 23 4.40 0.07 7.08
N ILE A 24 5.02 1.12 6.51
CA ILE A 24 5.11 1.34 5.07
C ILE A 24 6.55 1.10 4.61
N PHE A 25 6.71 0.26 3.60
CA PHE A 25 7.97 -0.13 2.99
C PHE A 25 7.85 -0.02 1.48
N TYR A 26 8.97 0.18 0.79
CA TYR A 26 9.05 -0.12 -0.64
C TYR A 26 8.84 -1.62 -0.86
N GLU A 27 8.34 -2.01 -2.04
CA GLU A 27 7.98 -3.40 -2.33
C GLU A 27 9.15 -4.38 -2.13
N ASP A 28 10.34 -3.97 -2.54
CA ASP A 28 11.58 -4.75 -2.42
C ASP A 28 12.09 -4.83 -0.96
N ASP A 29 11.68 -3.88 -0.12
CA ASP A 29 12.11 -3.77 1.28
C ASP A 29 11.15 -4.43 2.26
N VAL A 30 10.02 -4.99 1.79
CA VAL A 30 9.05 -5.65 2.67
C VAL A 30 9.69 -6.88 3.33
N PRO A 31 9.73 -6.94 4.68
CA PRO A 31 10.24 -8.12 5.38
C PRO A 31 9.50 -9.40 4.98
N GLU A 32 10.23 -10.51 4.85
CA GLU A 32 9.70 -11.79 4.35
C GLU A 32 8.38 -12.21 5.02
N LYS A 33 8.28 -12.06 6.35
CA LYS A 33 7.08 -12.37 7.15
C LYS A 33 5.83 -11.58 6.75
N TRP A 34 5.97 -10.48 6.01
CA TRP A 34 4.91 -9.57 5.61
C TRP A 34 4.71 -9.47 4.10
N LYS A 35 5.47 -10.20 3.27
CA LYS A 35 5.32 -10.17 1.81
C LYS A 35 3.90 -10.45 1.30
N ARG A 36 3.10 -11.25 2.04
CA ARG A 36 1.68 -11.47 1.71
C ARG A 36 0.86 -10.18 1.62
N TYR A 37 1.27 -9.11 2.31
CA TYR A 37 0.56 -7.83 2.29
C TYR A 37 0.69 -7.08 0.97
N LEU A 38 1.66 -7.40 0.11
CA LEU A 38 1.73 -6.85 -1.24
C LEU A 38 0.46 -7.19 -2.03
N GLY A 39 0.06 -8.46 -2.05
CA GLY A 39 -1.17 -8.90 -2.70
C GLY A 39 -2.44 -8.39 -2.01
N ILE A 40 -2.44 -8.32 -0.67
CA ILE A 40 -3.58 -7.78 0.09
C ILE A 40 -3.77 -6.30 -0.21
N ASN A 41 -2.70 -5.50 -0.27
CA ASN A 41 -2.77 -4.07 -0.57
C ASN A 41 -3.34 -3.86 -1.97
N ALA A 42 -2.82 -4.56 -2.98
CA ALA A 42 -3.33 -4.49 -4.35
C ALA A 42 -4.82 -4.90 -4.45
N GLN A 43 -5.22 -5.98 -3.76
CA GLN A 43 -6.62 -6.41 -3.78
C GLN A 43 -7.53 -5.42 -3.05
N LYS A 44 -7.15 -5.01 -1.84
CA LYS A 44 -8.00 -4.22 -0.95
C LYS A 44 -8.03 -2.74 -1.30
N SER A 45 -7.00 -2.18 -1.93
CA SER A 45 -7.05 -0.81 -2.47
C SER A 45 -8.21 -0.67 -3.45
N ARG A 46 -8.38 -1.66 -4.34
CA ARG A 46 -9.47 -1.72 -5.33
C ARG A 46 -10.85 -2.05 -4.77
N GLU A 47 -10.93 -2.67 -3.59
CA GLU A 47 -12.19 -2.89 -2.87
C GLU A 47 -12.59 -1.66 -2.03
N CYS A 48 -11.60 -0.89 -1.58
CA CYS A 48 -11.79 0.29 -0.72
C CYS A 48 -11.97 1.58 -1.53
N LEU A 49 -11.46 1.62 -2.76
CA LEU A 49 -11.91 2.53 -3.81
C LEU A 49 -13.26 2.00 -4.31
N PRO A 50 -14.37 2.76 -4.18
CA PRO A 50 -15.55 2.39 -4.93
C PRO A 50 -15.15 2.40 -6.40
N ALA A 51 -15.42 1.33 -7.13
CA ALA A 51 -15.44 1.36 -8.59
C ALA A 51 -16.54 2.31 -9.13
N ALA A 52 -16.75 3.51 -8.55
CA ALA A 52 -17.92 4.37 -8.76
C ALA A 52 -17.65 5.88 -8.55
N LEU A 53 -16.51 6.38 -9.01
CA LEU A 53 -16.42 7.71 -9.61
C LEU A 53 -15.72 7.45 -10.96
N ASP A 54 -16.46 7.14 -12.03
CA ASP A 54 -16.89 8.18 -12.98
C ASP A 54 -16.47 9.61 -12.63
#